data_AF-A0AAJ0HSD6-F1
#
_entry.id   AF-A0AAJ0HSD6-F1
#
_cell.length_a   1.000
_cell.length_b   1.000
_cell.length_c   1.000
_cell.angle_alpha   90.00
_cell.angle_beta   90.00
_cell.angle_gamma   90.00
#
_symmetry.space_group_name_H-M   'P 1'
#
loop_
_entity.id
_entity.type
_entity.pdbx_description
1 polymer ?
#
loop_
_entity_poly.entity_id
_entity_poly.type
_entity_poly.pdbx_seq_one_letter_code
_entity_poly.pdbx_strand_id
1 'polypeptide(L)'
;DTLAVLIRKQNSGLLITRRDAVVHFEAFELLARVKDVTGSEGRLRRQFPGPSAVVTISHVRDITFRAPLVDALAKMDSEEAPKPQSTDYWTKFVQDVETADPKLVTEMIMGIVRGVGENANVSGLHPARICKNMREEVTGITRSPWRRSALWLLLRVSMQLVMERAPPEEPPRDIYKEFMVFFLCQTLRQATVLGLPHDTLFIMLAKISRRILKLGLSEAP
;
A
#
# COMPACT_ATOMS: atom_id res chain seq x y z
N ASP A 1 7.78 -16.37 -4.01
CA ASP A 1 8.58 -15.22 -3.51
C ASP A 1 7.82 -13.92 -3.73
N THR A 2 7.82 -13.04 -2.72
CA THR A 2 7.15 -11.75 -2.77
C THR A 2 8.05 -10.65 -2.20
N LEU A 3 8.11 -9.51 -2.89
CA LEU A 3 8.84 -8.32 -2.50
C LEU A 3 7.90 -7.11 -2.52
N ALA A 4 7.82 -6.37 -1.42
CA ALA A 4 7.10 -5.10 -1.34
C ALA A 4 8.11 -3.95 -1.28
N VAL A 5 8.07 -3.06 -2.27
CA VAL A 5 8.98 -1.92 -2.40
C VAL A 5 8.22 -0.63 -2.12
N LEU A 6 8.75 0.19 -1.21
CA LEU A 6 8.28 1.55 -0.97
C LEU A 6 9.08 2.50 -1.85
N ILE A 7 8.38 3.32 -2.64
CA ILE A 7 8.98 4.36 -3.48
C ILE A 7 8.52 5.71 -2.90
N ARG A 8 9.33 6.23 -1.97
CA ARG A 8 8.94 7.29 -1.03
C ARG A 8 8.59 8.59 -1.74
N LYS A 9 9.45 9.04 -2.64
CA LYS A 9 9.30 10.33 -3.33
C LYS A 9 8.23 10.33 -4.42
N GLN A 10 7.70 9.16 -4.78
CA GLN A 10 6.60 9.01 -5.75
C GLN A 10 5.28 8.56 -5.11
N ASN A 11 5.14 8.63 -3.79
CA ASN A 11 3.91 8.23 -3.10
C ASN A 11 3.37 6.84 -3.52
N SER A 12 4.29 5.91 -3.79
CA SER A 12 3.95 4.67 -4.48
C SER A 12 4.51 3.46 -3.76
N GLY A 13 3.75 2.37 -3.82
CA GLY A 13 4.20 1.04 -3.44
C GLY A 13 4.19 0.13 -4.67
N LEU A 14 5.14 -0.79 -4.72
CA LEU A 14 5.23 -1.81 -5.75
C LEU A 14 5.32 -3.19 -5.11
N LEU A 15 4.35 -4.05 -5.36
CA LEU A 15 4.38 -5.46 -4.98
C LEU A 15 4.82 -6.28 -6.18
N ILE A 16 5.92 -7.00 -6.00
CA ILE A 16 6.49 -7.90 -6.98
C ILE A 16 6.32 -9.32 -6.45
N THR A 17 5.53 -10.14 -7.14
CA THR A 17 5.27 -11.52 -6.72
C THR A 17 5.64 -12.48 -7.84
N ARG A 18 6.56 -13.40 -7.57
CA ARG A 18 6.88 -14.49 -8.48
C ARG A 18 5.90 -15.64 -8.28
N ARG A 19 5.32 -16.11 -9.38
CA ARG A 19 4.51 -17.33 -9.48
C ARG A 19 5.06 -18.18 -10.61
N ASP A 20 5.65 -19.31 -10.29
CA ASP A 20 6.24 -20.23 -11.26
C ASP A 20 7.21 -19.54 -12.23
N ALA A 21 6.82 -19.48 -13.50
CA ALA A 21 7.56 -18.90 -14.62
C ALA A 21 7.21 -17.42 -14.91
N VAL A 22 6.35 -16.80 -14.11
CA VAL A 22 5.93 -15.40 -14.27
C VAL A 22 6.15 -14.57 -13.02
N VAL A 23 6.24 -13.25 -13.21
CA VAL A 23 6.40 -12.25 -12.17
C VAL A 23 5.30 -11.21 -12.33
N HIS A 24 4.49 -11.06 -11.29
CA HIS A 24 3.45 -10.05 -11.16
C HIS A 24 4.04 -8.77 -10.61
N PHE A 25 3.79 -7.66 -11.29
CA PHE A 25 4.07 -6.31 -10.82
C PHE A 25 2.75 -5.62 -10.54
N GLU A 26 2.60 -5.08 -9.34
CA GLU A 26 1.38 -4.41 -8.90
C GLU A 26 1.72 -3.12 -8.19
N ALA A 27 1.30 -1.99 -8.74
CA ALA A 27 1.57 -0.70 -8.16
C ALA A 27 0.35 -0.17 -7.38
N PHE A 28 0.63 0.64 -6.37
CA PHE A 28 -0.34 1.28 -5.49
C PHE A 28 0.05 2.73 -5.24
N GLU A 29 -0.91 3.63 -5.24
CA GLU A 29 -0.76 4.91 -4.55
C GLU A 29 -0.86 4.67 -3.03
N LEU A 30 0.01 5.26 -2.20
CA LEU A 30 0.01 4.97 -0.76
C LEU A 30 -0.72 6.01 0.08
N LEU A 31 -0.50 7.29 -0.16
CA LEU A 31 -1.18 8.41 0.50
C LEU A 31 -2.23 8.96 -0.45
N ALA A 32 -3.44 9.22 0.04
CA ALA A 32 -4.43 9.87 -0.80
C ALA A 32 -4.11 11.35 -0.96
N ARG A 33 -4.49 11.89 -2.12
CA ARG A 33 -4.40 13.32 -2.39
C ARG A 33 -5.30 14.09 -1.44
N VAL A 34 -4.88 15.29 -1.05
CA VAL A 34 -5.61 16.16 -0.13
C VAL A 34 -7.03 16.36 -0.62
N LYS A 35 -7.20 16.65 -1.91
CA LYS A 35 -8.52 16.83 -2.54
C LYS A 35 -9.43 15.61 -2.37
N ASP A 36 -8.89 14.39 -2.43
CA ASP A 36 -9.66 13.15 -2.34
C ASP A 36 -10.06 12.89 -0.88
N VAL A 37 -9.24 13.31 0.08
CA VAL A 37 -9.57 13.24 1.50
C VAL A 37 -10.64 14.29 1.86
N THR A 38 -10.43 15.55 1.49
CA THR A 38 -11.33 16.66 1.83
C THR A 38 -12.67 16.59 1.09
N GLY A 39 -12.68 16.01 -0.12
CA GLY A 39 -13.91 15.81 -0.90
C GLY A 39 -14.69 14.56 -0.53
N SER A 40 -14.15 13.67 0.32
CA SER A 40 -14.84 12.43 0.69
C SER A 40 -15.85 12.64 1.81
N GLU A 41 -17.09 12.24 1.59
CA GLU A 41 -18.08 12.12 2.66
C GLU A 41 -17.84 10.82 3.44
N GLY A 42 -17.43 10.96 4.71
CA GLY A 42 -17.24 9.83 5.62
C GLY A 42 -15.88 9.12 5.49
N ARG A 43 -15.85 7.89 4.98
CA ARG A 43 -14.62 7.07 4.89
C ARG A 43 -14.17 6.97 3.44
N LEU A 44 -12.97 7.47 3.15
CA LEU A 44 -12.36 7.31 1.83
C LEU A 44 -12.16 5.82 1.51
N ARG A 45 -12.80 5.32 0.46
CA ARG A 45 -12.66 3.93 -0.01
C ARG A 45 -11.64 3.87 -1.13
N ARG A 46 -10.59 3.06 -0.94
CA ARG A 46 -9.51 2.89 -1.92
C ARG A 46 -9.37 1.42 -2.29
N GLN A 47 -9.06 1.17 -3.56
CA GLN A 47 -8.91 -0.18 -4.10
C GLN A 47 -7.44 -0.49 -4.38
N PHE A 48 -7.03 -1.71 -4.06
CA PHE A 48 -5.66 -2.20 -4.25
C PHE A 48 -5.70 -3.61 -4.87
N PRO A 49 -4.85 -3.96 -5.84
CA PRO A 49 -3.89 -3.11 -6.53
C PRO A 49 -4.54 -1.99 -7.35
N GLY A 50 -3.72 -1.01 -7.73
CA GLY A 50 -4.03 -0.10 -8.83
C GLY A 50 -3.70 -0.80 -10.15
N PRO A 51 -2.71 -0.32 -10.93
CA PRO A 51 -2.27 -0.99 -12.14
C PRO A 51 -1.45 -2.26 -11.84
N SER A 52 -1.62 -3.27 -12.70
CA SER A 52 -0.90 -4.54 -12.62
C SER A 52 -0.39 -4.98 -13.99
N ALA A 53 0.68 -5.77 -13.99
CA ALA A 53 1.34 -6.32 -15.16
C ALA A 53 1.95 -7.69 -14.86
N VAL A 54 2.10 -8.52 -15.88
CA VAL A 54 2.71 -9.85 -15.75
C VAL A 54 3.83 -9.95 -16.76
N VAL A 55 5.01 -10.36 -16.30
CA VAL A 55 6.20 -10.53 -17.13
C VAL A 55 6.76 -11.92 -16.89
N THR A 56 7.20 -12.61 -17.95
CA THR A 56 7.85 -13.91 -17.78
C THR A 56 9.19 -13.75 -17.05
N ILE A 57 9.58 -14.78 -16.31
CA ILE A 57 10.82 -14.76 -15.52
C ILE A 57 12.07 -14.62 -16.40
N SER A 58 12.02 -15.06 -17.66
CA SER A 58 13.11 -14.89 -18.62
C SER A 58 13.40 -13.41 -18.87
N HIS A 59 12.37 -12.60 -19.17
CA HIS A 59 12.52 -11.15 -19.36
C HIS A 59 12.95 -10.45 -18.07
N VAL A 60 12.42 -10.85 -16.90
CA VAL A 60 12.84 -10.26 -15.61
C VAL A 60 14.30 -10.59 -15.27
N ARG A 61 14.81 -11.73 -15.73
CA ARG A 61 16.22 -12.13 -15.52
C ARG A 61 17.17 -11.50 -16.53
N ASP A 62 16.65 -11.04 -17.67
CA ASP A 62 17.43 -10.30 -18.64
C ASP A 62 17.99 -9.02 -18.00
N ILE A 63 19.32 -8.91 -17.99
CA ILE A 63 20.00 -7.76 -17.40
C ILE A 63 19.67 -6.46 -18.13
N THR A 64 19.40 -6.52 -19.43
CA THR A 64 19.07 -5.34 -20.25
C THR A 64 17.72 -4.74 -19.88
N PHE A 65 16.79 -5.55 -19.36
CA PHE A 65 15.54 -5.07 -18.77
C PHE A 65 15.68 -4.74 -17.29
N ARG A 66 16.30 -5.65 -16.52
CA ARG A 66 16.35 -5.57 -15.06
C ARG A 66 17.18 -4.40 -14.55
N ALA A 67 18.37 -4.15 -15.11
CA ALA A 67 19.24 -3.09 -14.61
C ALA A 67 18.61 -1.70 -14.77
N PRO A 68 18.10 -1.30 -15.95
CA PRO A 68 17.42 -0.01 -16.10
C PRO A 68 16.19 0.13 -15.21
N LEU A 69 15.41 -0.95 -15.02
CA LEU A 69 14.24 -0.93 -14.14
C LEU A 69 14.65 -0.67 -12.68
N VAL A 70 15.67 -1.35 -12.18
CA VAL A 70 16.18 -1.16 -10.81
C VAL A 70 16.75 0.24 -10.64
N ASP A 71 17.54 0.73 -11.59
CA ASP A 71 18.11 2.09 -11.55
C ASP A 71 17.01 3.15 -11.56
N ALA A 72 15.96 2.98 -12.38
CA ALA A 72 14.82 3.88 -12.42
C ALA A 72 14.06 3.90 -11.09
N LEU A 73 13.79 2.73 -10.50
CA LEU A 73 13.11 2.62 -9.21
C LEU A 73 13.93 3.23 -8.07
N ALA A 74 15.25 3.02 -8.08
CA ALA A 74 16.16 3.60 -7.09
C ALA A 74 16.16 5.14 -7.18
N LYS A 75 16.29 5.70 -8.39
CA LYS A 75 16.21 7.15 -8.61
C LYS A 75 14.86 7.73 -8.16
N MET A 76 13.76 7.05 -8.49
CA MET A 76 12.42 7.47 -8.07
C MET A 76 12.20 7.43 -6.56
N ASP A 77 12.90 6.57 -5.83
CA ASP A 77 12.83 6.56 -4.36
C ASP A 77 13.64 7.70 -3.72
N SER A 78 14.73 8.15 -4.36
CA SER A 78 15.58 9.24 -3.85
C SER A 78 15.18 10.64 -4.32
N GLU A 79 14.64 10.77 -5.53
CA GLU A 79 14.42 12.05 -6.21
C GLU A 79 12.93 12.40 -6.27
N GLU A 80 12.61 13.68 -6.05
CA GLU A 80 11.26 14.20 -6.24
C GLU A 80 10.99 14.47 -7.71
N ALA A 81 9.76 14.16 -8.16
CA ALA A 81 9.34 14.53 -9.49
C ALA A 81 9.31 16.06 -9.64
N PRO A 82 9.73 16.60 -10.80
CA PRO A 82 9.69 18.04 -11.03
C PRO A 82 8.25 18.56 -10.91
N LYS A 83 8.06 19.57 -10.06
CA LYS A 83 6.77 20.26 -9.90
C LYS A 83 6.64 21.35 -10.97
N PRO A 84 5.43 21.62 -11.50
CA PRO A 84 5.21 22.73 -12.41
C PRO A 84 5.56 24.05 -11.72
N GLN A 85 6.39 24.88 -12.36
CA GLN A 85 6.68 26.21 -11.84
C GLN A 85 5.42 27.07 -11.94
N SER A 86 5.01 27.66 -10.82
CA SER A 86 3.98 28.69 -10.75
C SER A 86 4.55 29.93 -10.10
N THR A 87 4.10 31.13 -10.48
CA THR A 87 4.42 32.38 -9.78
C THR A 87 3.40 32.70 -8.69
N ASP A 88 2.22 32.08 -8.75
CA ASP A 88 1.17 32.25 -7.75
C ASP A 88 1.49 31.52 -6.44
N TYR A 89 1.41 32.26 -5.34
CA TYR A 89 1.72 31.75 -4.00
C TYR A 89 0.79 30.60 -3.60
N TRP A 90 -0.51 30.73 -3.88
CA TRP A 90 -1.49 29.72 -3.50
C TRP A 90 -1.27 28.41 -4.25
N THR A 91 -0.98 28.50 -5.55
CA THR A 91 -0.63 27.34 -6.36
C THR A 91 0.61 26.63 -5.83
N LYS A 92 1.69 27.36 -5.51
CA LYS A 92 2.89 26.76 -4.91
C LYS A 92 2.59 26.08 -3.57
N PHE A 93 1.84 26.78 -2.72
CA PHE A 93 1.48 26.27 -1.41
C PHE A 93 0.68 24.96 -1.51
N VAL A 94 -0.32 24.91 -2.39
CA VAL A 94 -1.08 23.68 -2.65
C VAL A 94 -0.17 22.56 -3.16
N GLN A 95 0.74 22.84 -4.09
CA GLN A 95 1.71 21.85 -4.60
C GLN A 95 2.66 21.32 -3.52
N ASP A 96 2.95 22.11 -2.48
CA ASP A 96 3.82 21.69 -1.37
C ASP A 96 3.09 20.88 -0.31
N VAL A 97 1.80 21.15 -0.11
CA VAL A 97 0.95 20.41 0.83
C VAL A 97 0.46 19.09 0.22
N GLU A 98 0.26 19.05 -1.10
CA GLU A 98 -0.26 17.90 -1.83
C GLU A 98 0.73 16.73 -1.85
N THR A 99 0.19 15.50 -1.88
CA THR A 99 1.03 14.29 -2.00
C THR A 99 1.62 14.21 -3.40
N ALA A 100 2.84 13.65 -3.52
CA ALA A 100 3.44 13.37 -4.81
C ALA A 100 2.51 12.53 -5.69
N ASP A 101 2.49 12.83 -6.99
CA ASP A 101 1.68 12.12 -7.97
C ASP A 101 2.31 10.75 -8.27
N PRO A 102 1.60 9.63 -8.03
CA PRO A 102 2.14 8.29 -8.23
C PRO A 102 2.39 7.91 -9.70
N LYS A 103 1.99 8.75 -10.68
CA LYS A 103 2.02 8.45 -12.11
C LYS A 103 3.36 7.95 -12.65
N LEU A 104 4.50 8.39 -12.10
CA LEU A 104 5.80 7.88 -12.56
C LEU A 104 5.93 6.37 -12.32
N VAL A 105 5.34 5.86 -11.24
CA VAL A 105 5.29 4.43 -10.96
C VAL A 105 4.05 3.81 -11.61
N THR A 106 2.85 4.34 -11.31
CA THR A 106 1.59 3.70 -11.70
C THR A 106 1.31 3.76 -13.20
N GLU A 107 1.87 4.73 -13.92
CA GLU A 107 1.67 4.87 -15.37
C GLU A 107 2.95 4.55 -16.13
N MET A 108 4.06 5.25 -15.86
CA MET A 108 5.29 5.11 -16.65
C MET A 108 5.99 3.76 -16.41
N ILE A 109 6.37 3.43 -15.16
CA ILE A 109 7.00 2.13 -14.86
C ILE A 109 6.05 0.99 -15.23
N MET A 110 4.79 1.04 -14.79
CA MET A 110 3.82 -0.01 -15.13
C MET A 110 3.52 -0.08 -16.63
N GLY A 111 3.68 1.01 -17.38
CA GLY A 111 3.60 1.03 -18.84
C GLY A 111 4.77 0.29 -19.49
N ILE A 112 6.00 0.58 -19.05
CA ILE A 112 7.21 -0.13 -19.50
C ILE A 112 7.10 -1.62 -19.19
N VAL A 113 6.73 -1.98 -17.96
CA VAL A 113 6.56 -3.38 -17.55
C VAL A 113 5.47 -4.07 -18.35
N ARG A 114 4.36 -3.39 -18.66
CA ARG A 114 3.31 -3.92 -19.55
C ARG A 114 3.77 -4.10 -20.99
N GLY A 115 4.61 -3.21 -21.51
CA GLY A 115 5.13 -3.30 -22.88
C GLY A 115 6.10 -4.46 -23.08
N VAL A 116 6.84 -4.85 -22.05
CA VAL A 116 7.73 -6.03 -22.06
C VAL A 116 6.97 -7.32 -21.67
N GLY A 117 5.93 -7.18 -20.86
CA GLY A 117 5.10 -8.29 -20.40
C GLY A 117 3.99 -8.70 -21.37
N GLU A 118 3.22 -9.69 -20.95
CA GLU A 118 1.94 -10.01 -21.57
C GLU A 118 0.83 -9.25 -20.82
N ASN A 119 -0.21 -8.82 -21.54
CA ASN A 119 -1.36 -8.16 -20.91
C ASN A 119 -1.95 -9.11 -19.85
N ALA A 120 -1.97 -8.68 -18.58
CA ALA A 120 -2.55 -9.47 -17.48
C ALA A 120 -3.99 -9.96 -17.77
N ASN A 121 -4.72 -9.18 -18.59
CA ASN A 121 -6.08 -9.47 -19.06
C ASN A 121 -6.18 -10.71 -19.97
N VAL A 122 -5.10 -11.14 -20.62
CA VAL A 122 -5.10 -12.30 -21.54
C VAL A 122 -5.01 -13.63 -20.79
N SER A 123 -4.58 -13.61 -19.52
CA SER A 123 -4.38 -14.81 -18.70
C SER A 123 -5.58 -15.18 -17.80
N GLY A 124 -6.69 -14.44 -17.84
CA GLY A 124 -7.80 -14.59 -16.88
C GLY A 124 -7.41 -14.31 -15.42
N LEU A 125 -6.15 -13.91 -15.19
CA LEU A 125 -5.55 -13.72 -13.87
C LEU A 125 -5.67 -12.25 -13.46
N HIS A 126 -6.89 -11.71 -13.41
CA HIS A 126 -7.06 -10.41 -12.79
C HIS A 126 -6.74 -10.57 -11.30
N PRO A 127 -5.72 -9.88 -10.75
CA PRO A 127 -5.41 -10.00 -9.34
C PRO A 127 -6.63 -9.58 -8.53
N ALA A 128 -7.02 -10.43 -7.58
CA ALA A 128 -8.09 -10.10 -6.63
C ALA A 128 -7.78 -8.73 -6.02
N ARG A 129 -8.77 -7.82 -6.11
CA ARG A 129 -8.66 -6.47 -5.58
C ARG A 129 -9.30 -6.43 -4.20
N ILE A 130 -8.61 -5.78 -3.27
CA ILE A 130 -9.12 -5.49 -1.93
C ILE A 130 -9.58 -4.05 -1.86
N CYS A 131 -10.65 -3.83 -1.09
CA CYS A 131 -11.13 -2.49 -0.76
C CYS A 131 -10.77 -2.16 0.69
N LYS A 132 -10.14 -1.01 0.90
CA LYS A 132 -9.80 -0.48 2.22
C LYS A 132 -10.58 0.79 2.48
N ASN A 133 -11.31 0.81 3.59
CA ASN A 133 -11.88 2.02 4.16
C ASN A 133 -10.79 2.75 4.95
N MET A 134 -10.31 3.85 4.39
CA MET A 134 -9.24 4.66 4.94
C MET A 134 -9.84 5.78 5.80
N ARG A 135 -9.18 6.01 6.94
CA ARG A 135 -9.44 7.16 7.80
C ARG A 135 -8.24 8.08 7.68
N GLU A 136 -8.11 8.68 6.51
CA GLU A 136 -7.18 9.78 6.29
C GLU A 136 -7.89 11.06 6.71
N GLU A 137 -7.17 11.92 7.43
CA GLU A 137 -7.65 13.19 7.93
C GLU A 137 -6.55 14.19 7.59
N VAL A 138 -6.90 15.28 6.92
CA VAL A 138 -5.98 16.40 6.66
C VAL A 138 -6.37 17.51 7.61
N THR A 139 -5.68 17.58 8.76
CA THR A 139 -5.96 18.58 9.79
C THR A 139 -5.19 19.87 9.48
N GLY A 140 -5.91 20.87 8.97
CA GLY A 140 -5.38 22.19 8.64
C GLY A 140 -4.60 22.22 7.33
N ILE A 141 -4.73 23.31 6.58
CA ILE A 141 -3.86 23.59 5.43
C ILE A 141 -2.57 24.18 5.99
N THR A 142 -1.68 23.31 6.47
CA THR A 142 -0.35 23.67 6.94
C THR A 142 0.69 22.97 6.06
N ARG A 143 1.94 23.43 6.08
CA ARG A 143 3.02 22.86 5.25
C ARG A 143 3.32 21.38 5.55
N SER A 144 2.82 20.83 6.65
CA SER A 144 2.97 19.43 7.01
C SER A 144 1.67 18.90 7.63
N PRO A 145 0.68 18.56 6.79
CA PRO A 145 -0.56 17.98 7.31
C PRO A 145 -0.24 16.62 7.95
N TRP A 146 -0.94 16.29 9.04
CA TRP A 146 -0.82 14.97 9.64
C TRP A 146 -1.25 13.90 8.63
N ARG A 147 -0.40 12.89 8.41
CA ARG A 147 -0.67 11.78 7.49
C ARG A 147 -0.33 10.46 8.16
N ARG A 148 -1.04 9.41 7.75
CA ARG A 148 -0.70 8.05 8.16
C ARG A 148 0.54 7.56 7.42
N SER A 149 1.29 6.66 8.04
CA SER A 149 2.49 6.08 7.44
C SER A 149 2.16 5.33 6.14
N ALA A 150 2.80 5.76 5.04
CA ALA A 150 2.73 5.10 3.74
C ALA A 150 3.27 3.66 3.79
N LEU A 151 4.40 3.45 4.48
CA LEU A 151 5.00 2.15 4.71
C LEU A 151 4.01 1.20 5.41
N TRP A 152 3.29 1.70 6.41
CA TRP A 152 2.31 0.88 7.13
C TRP A 152 1.10 0.49 6.27
N LEU A 153 0.71 1.33 5.30
CA LEU A 153 -0.31 0.93 4.33
C LEU A 153 0.24 -0.13 3.39
N LEU A 154 1.45 0.06 2.84
CA LEU A 154 2.10 -0.89 1.95
C LEU A 154 2.16 -2.27 2.60
N LEU A 155 2.71 -2.39 3.79
CA LEU A 155 2.80 -3.66 4.51
C LEU A 155 1.43 -4.32 4.66
N ARG A 156 0.43 -3.58 5.14
CA ARG A 156 -0.92 -4.14 5.35
C ARG A 156 -1.61 -4.57 4.07
N VAL A 157 -1.43 -3.83 2.97
CA VAL A 157 -1.99 -4.17 1.66
C VAL A 157 -1.28 -5.38 1.09
N SER A 158 0.05 -5.38 1.06
CA SER A 158 0.86 -6.51 0.57
C SER A 158 0.56 -7.79 1.34
N MET A 159 0.51 -7.75 2.67
CA MET A 159 0.20 -8.92 3.49
C MET A 159 -1.20 -9.47 3.21
N GLN A 160 -2.21 -8.59 3.11
CA GLN A 160 -3.57 -9.05 2.79
C GLN A 160 -3.64 -9.66 1.40
N LEU A 161 -3.06 -9.00 0.39
CA LEU A 161 -3.04 -9.51 -0.98
C LEU A 161 -2.34 -10.87 -1.07
N VAL A 162 -1.22 -11.05 -0.37
CA VAL A 162 -0.50 -12.33 -0.35
C VAL A 162 -1.32 -13.42 0.33
N MET A 163 -1.91 -13.12 1.50
CA MET A 163 -2.69 -14.10 2.29
C MET A 163 -4.01 -14.49 1.62
N GLU A 164 -4.75 -13.54 1.04
CA GLU A 164 -6.01 -13.83 0.33
C GLU A 164 -5.80 -14.61 -0.96
N ARG A 165 -4.58 -14.60 -1.50
CA ARG A 165 -4.22 -15.35 -2.70
C ARG A 165 -3.54 -16.68 -2.39
N ALA A 166 -3.32 -17.00 -1.12
CA ALA A 166 -2.89 -18.34 -0.73
C ALA A 166 -3.99 -19.35 -1.08
N PRO A 167 -3.66 -20.63 -1.26
CA PRO A 167 -4.67 -21.67 -1.47
C PRO A 167 -5.73 -21.59 -0.36
N PRO A 168 -7.02 -21.74 -0.70
CA PRO A 168 -8.08 -21.68 0.30
C PRO A 168 -7.88 -22.78 1.34
N GLU A 169 -7.94 -22.41 2.62
CA GLU A 169 -8.02 -23.37 3.71
C GLU A 169 -9.47 -23.83 3.91
N GLU A 170 -9.66 -25.08 4.30
CA GLU A 170 -10.94 -25.62 4.77
C GLU A 170 -10.85 -25.88 6.28
N PRO A 171 -11.63 -25.20 7.14
CA PRO A 171 -12.67 -24.20 6.84
C PRO A 171 -12.12 -22.83 6.41
N PRO A 172 -12.92 -21.98 5.72
CA PRO A 172 -12.47 -20.67 5.25
C PRO A 172 -12.12 -19.75 6.43
N ARG A 173 -10.86 -19.35 6.52
CA ARG A 173 -10.33 -18.44 7.54
C ARG A 173 -9.90 -17.11 6.93
N ASP A 174 -10.11 -16.03 7.66
CA ASP A 174 -9.53 -14.73 7.32
C ASP A 174 -8.17 -14.58 7.99
N ILE A 175 -7.19 -15.32 7.44
CA ILE A 175 -5.81 -15.40 7.94
C ILE A 175 -5.21 -14.01 8.14
N TYR A 176 -5.52 -13.07 7.24
CA TYR A 176 -5.06 -11.69 7.37
C TYR A 176 -5.61 -11.02 8.64
N LYS A 177 -6.92 -11.10 8.89
CA LYS A 177 -7.50 -10.48 10.09
C LYS A 177 -7.02 -11.16 11.37
N GLU A 178 -6.86 -12.48 11.38
CA GLU A 178 -6.31 -13.25 12.50
C GLU A 178 -4.87 -12.81 12.80
N PHE A 179 -4.01 -12.78 11.78
CA PHE A 179 -2.64 -12.28 11.89
C PHE A 179 -2.61 -10.85 12.43
N MET A 180 -3.50 -9.97 11.96
CA MET A 180 -3.55 -8.59 12.44
C MET A 180 -3.92 -8.49 13.93
N VAL A 181 -4.74 -9.41 14.46
CA VAL A 181 -5.01 -9.49 15.91
C VAL A 181 -3.77 -9.95 16.64
N PHE A 182 -3.15 -11.05 16.18
CA PHE A 182 -1.90 -11.56 16.76
C PHE A 182 -0.81 -10.49 16.82
N PHE A 183 -0.56 -9.80 15.71
CA PHE A 183 0.43 -8.72 15.62
C PHE A 183 0.15 -7.59 16.61
N LEU A 184 -1.12 -7.18 16.74
CA LEU A 184 -1.49 -6.13 17.70
C LEU A 184 -1.34 -6.58 19.15
N CYS A 185 -1.66 -7.83 19.46
CA CYS A 185 -1.42 -8.41 20.79
C CYS A 185 0.08 -8.43 21.12
N GLN A 186 0.95 -8.83 20.19
CA GLN A 186 2.40 -8.78 20.39
C GLN A 186 2.90 -7.34 20.58
N THR A 187 2.37 -6.40 19.80
CA THR A 187 2.69 -4.97 19.96
C THR A 187 2.27 -4.46 21.35
N LEU A 188 1.09 -4.87 21.85
CA LEU A 188 0.63 -4.52 23.20
C LEU A 188 1.57 -5.09 24.27
N ARG A 189 1.98 -6.36 24.15
CA ARG A 189 2.92 -6.99 25.09
C ARG A 189 4.23 -6.21 25.17
N GLN A 190 4.79 -5.82 24.02
CA GLN A 190 6.01 -5.01 23.97
C GLN A 190 5.79 -3.60 24.56
N ALA A 191 4.65 -2.96 24.28
CA ALA A 191 4.30 -1.67 24.86
C ALA A 191 4.21 -1.73 26.39
N THR A 192 3.71 -2.83 26.97
CA THR A 192 3.69 -3.04 28.42
C THR A 192 5.11 -3.18 28.98
N VAL A 193 5.98 -3.95 28.32
CA VAL A 193 7.40 -4.11 28.73
C VAL A 193 8.14 -2.77 28.70
N LEU A 194 7.85 -1.93 27.70
CA LEU A 194 8.42 -0.59 27.57
C LEU A 194 7.81 0.45 28.54
N GLY A 195 6.81 0.07 29.34
CA GLY A 195 6.19 0.96 30.31
C GLY A 195 5.41 2.13 29.69
N LEU A 196 4.74 1.92 28.55
CA LEU A 196 3.92 2.99 27.96
C LEU A 196 2.77 3.41 28.90
N PRO A 197 2.30 4.67 28.81
CA PRO A 197 1.23 5.18 29.66
C PRO A 197 -0.05 4.33 29.61
N HIS A 198 -0.74 4.21 30.74
CA HIS A 198 -1.95 3.40 30.88
C HIS A 198 -3.02 3.72 29.83
N ASP A 199 -3.22 5.00 29.51
CA ASP A 199 -4.18 5.42 28.48
C ASP A 199 -3.85 4.86 27.09
N THR A 200 -2.55 4.80 26.76
CA THR A 200 -2.09 4.22 25.50
C THR A 200 -2.35 2.72 25.46
N LEU A 201 -2.01 2.02 26.54
CA LEU A 201 -2.28 0.58 26.69
C LEU A 201 -3.78 0.27 26.60
N PHE A 202 -4.62 1.10 27.24
CA PHE A 202 -6.07 0.99 27.16
C PHE A 202 -6.59 1.17 25.73
N ILE A 203 -6.12 2.19 25.00
CA ILE A 203 -6.49 2.41 23.60
C ILE A 203 -6.07 1.21 22.72
N MET A 204 -4.88 0.66 22.94
CA MET A 204 -4.39 -0.52 22.23
C MET A 204 -5.27 -1.74 22.49
N LEU A 205 -5.60 -2.01 23.76
CA LEU A 205 -6.50 -3.10 24.16
C LEU A 205 -7.88 -2.93 23.52
N ALA A 206 -8.50 -1.75 23.61
CA ALA A 206 -9.80 -1.46 23.01
C ALA A 206 -9.80 -1.62 21.47
N LYS A 207 -8.65 -1.40 20.82
CA LYS A 207 -8.49 -1.66 19.37
C LYS A 207 -8.44 -3.17 19.07
N ILE A 208 -7.78 -3.96 19.92
CA ILE A 208 -7.69 -5.41 19.81
C ILE A 208 -9.07 -6.04 20.02
N SER A 209 -9.76 -5.70 21.12
CA SER A 209 -11.10 -6.25 21.43
C SER A 209 -12.09 -6.01 20.30
N ARG A 210 -12.12 -4.79 19.72
CA ARG A 210 -12.96 -4.49 18.55
C ARG A 210 -12.61 -5.31 17.31
N ARG A 211 -11.37 -5.78 17.15
CA ARG A 211 -10.98 -6.63 16.02
C ARG A 211 -11.34 -8.10 16.26
N ILE A 212 -11.23 -8.57 17.50
CA ILE A 212 -11.68 -9.91 17.91
C ILE A 212 -13.19 -10.04 17.67
N LEU A 213 -13.97 -9.03 18.08
CA LEU A 213 -15.42 -9.00 17.79
C LEU A 213 -15.73 -9.07 16.30
N LYS A 214 -14.94 -8.42 15.44
CA LYS A 214 -15.10 -8.46 13.97
C LYS A 214 -14.72 -9.80 13.34
N LEU A 215 -13.94 -10.62 14.04
CA LEU A 215 -13.57 -11.96 13.60
C LEU A 215 -14.62 -13.00 13.97
N GLY A 216 -15.63 -12.65 14.77
CA GLY A 216 -16.57 -13.62 15.32
C GLY A 216 -15.94 -14.57 16.35
N LEU A 217 -14.75 -14.23 16.87
CA LEU A 217 -14.03 -15.01 17.90
C LEU A 217 -14.56 -14.76 19.32
N SER A 218 -15.59 -13.94 19.46
CA SER A 218 -16.38 -13.88 20.69
C SER A 218 -17.51 -14.88 20.51
N GLU A 219 -17.46 -15.98 21.25
CA GLU A 219 -18.70 -16.65 21.63
C GLU A 219 -19.59 -15.59 22.29
N ALA A 220 -20.86 -15.54 21.89
CA ALA A 220 -21.87 -14.84 22.66
C ALA A 220 -21.93 -15.49 24.06
N PRO A 221 -22.21 -14.73 25.12
CA PRO A 221 -22.36 -15.29 26.47
C PRO A 221 -23.44 -16.36 26.53
#